data_AF-X1LUH4-F1
#
_entry.id   AF-X1LUH4-F1
#
_cell.length_a   1.000
_cell.length_b   1.000
_cell.length_c   1.000
_cell.angle_alpha   90.00
_cell.angle_beta   90.00
_cell.angle_gamma   90.00
#
_symmetry.space_group_name_H-M   'P 1'
#
loop_
_entity.id
_entity.type
_entity.pdbx_description
1 polymer ?
#
loop_
_entity_poly.entity_id
_entity_poly.type
_entity_poly.pdbx_seq_one_letter_code
_entity_poly.pdbx_strand_id
1 'polypeptide(L)'
;MTETRAEKAQRLVDEGRVDLRVPGPFLAQGFVQSGRFTYIVALYPNGHYVCDCAWGRIHSHTDDLCAHALAVKLVVEPMVP
;
A
#
# COMPACT_ATOMS: atom_id res chain seq x y z
N MET A 1 -12.29 3.44 -21.34
CA MET A 1 -11.68 4.50 -20.51
C MET A 1 -10.51 3.89 -19.77
N THR A 2 -9.39 4.61 -19.66
CA THR A 2 -8.25 4.20 -18.84
C THR A 2 -8.56 4.58 -17.40
N GLU A 3 -8.55 3.60 -16.51
CA GLU A 3 -8.77 3.82 -15.07
C GLU A 3 -7.71 4.77 -14.48
N THR A 4 -8.13 5.66 -13.59
CA THR A 4 -7.24 6.55 -12.84
C THR A 4 -6.48 5.79 -11.74
N ARG A 5 -5.39 6.38 -11.22
CA ARG A 5 -4.64 5.79 -10.10
C ARG A 5 -5.52 5.58 -8.87
N ALA A 6 -6.36 6.56 -8.54
CA ALA A 6 -7.22 6.51 -7.36
C ALA A 6 -8.26 5.38 -7.47
N GLU A 7 -8.90 5.24 -8.64
CA GLU A 7 -9.83 4.14 -8.91
C GLU A 7 -9.15 2.78 -8.81
N LYS A 8 -7.94 2.66 -9.37
CA LYS A 8 -7.17 1.42 -9.29
C LYS A 8 -6.79 1.07 -7.85
N ALA A 9 -6.39 2.05 -7.05
CA ALA A 9 -6.06 1.86 -5.63
C ALA A 9 -7.29 1.43 -4.83
N GLN A 10 -8.43 2.10 -5.04
CA GLN A 10 -9.69 1.74 -4.41
C GLN A 10 -10.12 0.31 -4.78
N ARG A 11 -10.03 -0.06 -6.06
CA ARG A 11 -10.35 -1.42 -6.49
C ARG A 11 -9.49 -2.48 -5.78
N LEU A 12 -8.20 -2.22 -5.59
CA LEU A 12 -7.33 -3.15 -4.84
C LEU A 12 -7.79 -3.33 -3.39
N VAL A 13 -8.31 -2.27 -2.76
CA VAL A 13 -8.90 -2.32 -1.41
C VAL A 13 -10.20 -3.13 -1.42
N ASP A 14 -11.10 -2.84 -2.35
CA ASP A 14 -12.41 -3.49 -2.48
C ASP A 14 -12.27 -4.99 -2.82
N GLU A 15 -11.26 -5.36 -3.60
CA GLU A 15 -10.90 -6.75 -3.94
C GLU A 15 -10.21 -7.50 -2.77
N GLY A 16 -10.02 -6.86 -1.61
CA GLY A 16 -9.34 -7.47 -0.45
C GLY A 16 -7.85 -7.73 -0.69
N ARG A 17 -7.23 -7.00 -1.62
CA ARG A 17 -5.81 -7.18 -2.01
C ARG A 17 -4.86 -6.33 -1.19
N VAL A 18 -5.36 -5.63 -0.18
CA VAL A 18 -4.58 -4.84 0.79
C VAL A 18 -4.78 -5.43 2.17
N ASP A 19 -3.72 -6.05 2.70
CA ASP A 19 -3.67 -6.61 4.05
C ASP A 19 -2.89 -5.67 4.97
N LEU A 20 -3.54 -5.13 6.00
CA LEU A 20 -2.90 -4.27 6.99
C LEU A 20 -2.16 -5.12 8.02
N ARG A 21 -0.89 -4.79 8.28
CA ARG A 21 -0.13 -5.40 9.37
C ARG A 21 0.53 -4.35 10.23
N VAL A 22 0.50 -4.56 11.54
CA VAL A 22 1.32 -3.78 12.48
C VAL A 22 2.04 -4.78 13.36
N PRO A 23 3.37 -4.93 13.16
CA PRO A 23 4.26 -4.35 14.18
C PRO A 23 5.60 -3.81 13.63
N GLY A 24 6.12 -2.75 14.26
CA GLY A 24 7.44 -2.17 13.99
C GLY A 24 7.54 -0.67 14.31
N PRO A 25 8.62 0.03 13.94
CA PRO A 25 8.77 1.48 14.11
C PRO A 25 7.92 2.30 13.11
N PHE A 26 6.97 1.67 12.43
CA PHE A 26 6.18 2.25 11.34
C PHE A 26 4.84 2.74 11.88
N LEU A 27 4.33 3.80 11.26
CA LEU A 27 2.96 4.28 11.49
C LEU A 27 1.93 3.29 10.96
N ALA A 28 2.24 2.67 9.82
CA ALA A 28 1.47 1.57 9.24
C ALA A 28 2.37 0.70 8.38
N GLN A 29 2.05 -0.59 8.29
CA GLN A 29 2.65 -1.48 7.30
C GLN A 29 1.53 -2.33 6.68
N GLY A 30 1.75 -2.84 5.47
CA GLY A 30 0.82 -3.76 4.87
C GLY A 30 1.37 -4.46 3.63
N PHE A 31 0.61 -5.41 3.14
CA PHE A 31 0.87 -6.10 1.89
C PHE A 31 -0.16 -5.66 0.86
N VAL A 32 0.31 -5.29 -0.32
CA VAL A 32 -0.55 -4.98 -1.47
C VAL A 32 -0.27 -6.01 -2.57
N GLN A 33 -1.31 -6.70 -3.03
CA GLN A 33 -1.22 -7.62 -4.15
C GLN A 33 -1.70 -6.95 -5.44
N SER A 34 -0.85 -6.90 -6.47
CA SER A 34 -1.21 -6.36 -7.79
C SER A 34 -0.73 -7.31 -8.87
N GLY A 35 -1.69 -7.92 -9.59
CA GLY A 35 -1.37 -9.00 -10.54
C GLY A 35 -0.70 -10.19 -9.84
N ARG A 36 0.51 -10.56 -10.28
CA ARG A 36 1.32 -11.65 -9.69
C ARG A 36 2.31 -11.17 -8.62
N PHE A 37 2.35 -9.88 -8.34
CA PHE A 37 3.33 -9.27 -7.44
C PHE A 37 2.71 -9.02 -6.07
N THR A 38 3.53 -9.20 -5.03
CA THR A 38 3.22 -8.79 -3.65
C THR A 38 4.20 -7.71 -3.25
N TYR A 39 3.65 -6.59 -2.80
CA TYR A 39 4.39 -5.43 -2.33
C TYR A 39 4.24 -5.31 -0.82
N ILE A 40 5.33 -5.02 -0.12
CA ILE A 40 5.36 -4.63 1.28
C ILE A 40 5.40 -3.11 1.31
N VAL A 41 4.42 -2.49 1.95
CA VAL A 41 4.34 -1.04 2.06
C VAL A 41 4.53 -0.67 3.52
N ALA A 42 5.45 0.24 3.81
CA ALA A 42 5.68 0.79 5.15
C ALA A 42 5.54 2.31 5.11
N LEU A 43 4.73 2.86 6.01
CA LEU A 43 4.55 4.29 6.24
C LEU A 43 5.24 4.66 7.55
N TYR A 44 6.14 5.63 7.50
CA TYR A 44 6.87 6.13 8.65
C TYR A 44 6.11 7.30 9.31
N PRO A 45 6.29 7.54 10.61
CA PRO A 45 5.62 8.64 11.31
C PRO A 45 5.93 10.04 10.74
N ASN A 46 7.04 10.21 10.04
CA ASN A 46 7.43 11.45 9.38
C ASN A 46 6.80 11.64 7.98
N GLY A 47 5.86 10.76 7.58
CA GLY A 47 5.19 10.81 6.28
C GLY A 47 5.97 10.19 5.13
N HIS A 48 7.19 9.71 5.35
CA HIS A 48 7.90 8.91 4.34
C HIS A 48 7.23 7.54 4.18
N TYR A 49 7.27 6.99 2.97
CA TYR A 49 6.83 5.61 2.73
C TYR A 49 7.86 4.85 1.89
N VAL A 50 7.81 3.53 1.99
CA VAL A 50 8.60 2.59 1.20
C VAL A 50 7.67 1.50 0.67
N CYS A 51 7.81 1.17 -0.62
CA CYS A 51 7.19 -0.02 -1.22
C CYS A 51 8.30 -0.98 -1.70
N ASP A 52 8.34 -2.19 -1.14
CA ASP A 52 9.28 -3.24 -1.53
C ASP A 52 8.55 -4.38 -2.23
N CYS A 53 9.09 -4.92 -3.32
CA CYS A 53 8.50 -6.08 -4.02
C CYS A 53 9.30 -7.35 -3.69
N ALA A 54 8.68 -8.53 -3.77
CA ALA A 54 9.31 -9.82 -3.46
C ALA A 54 10.61 -10.14 -4.24
N TRP A 55 10.89 -9.43 -5.33
CA TRP A 55 12.11 -9.60 -6.15
C TRP A 55 13.15 -8.49 -5.94
N GLY A 56 13.00 -7.62 -4.93
CA GLY A 56 13.98 -6.62 -4.57
C GLY A 56 13.36 -5.28 -4.14
N ARG A 57 14.22 -4.39 -3.65
CA ARG A 57 13.85 -3.03 -3.24
C ARG A 57 13.56 -2.17 -4.48
N ILE A 58 12.29 -2.03 -4.86
CA ILE A 58 11.90 -1.12 -5.95
C ILE A 58 11.65 0.25 -5.33
N HIS A 59 12.69 1.07 -5.26
CA HIS A 59 12.56 2.51 -4.98
C HIS A 59 11.98 3.25 -6.21
N SER A 60 10.85 2.82 -6.75
CA SER A 60 10.23 3.57 -7.86
C SER A 60 9.31 4.64 -7.28
N HIS A 61 9.79 5.87 -7.21
CA HIS A 61 9.02 7.05 -6.81
C HIS A 61 7.82 7.33 -7.74
N THR A 62 7.73 6.63 -8.87
CA THR A 62 6.72 6.86 -9.92
C THR A 62 5.65 5.75 -9.99
N ASP A 63 5.84 4.62 -9.29
CA ASP A 63 4.81 3.57 -9.13
C ASP A 63 4.42 3.45 -7.65
N ASP A 64 3.69 4.47 -7.21
CA ASP A 64 3.18 4.70 -5.87
C ASP A 64 1.80 4.07 -5.62
N LEU A 65 1.32 3.22 -6.54
CA LEU A 65 0.00 2.59 -6.45
C LEU A 65 -0.15 1.76 -5.16
N CYS A 66 0.91 1.08 -4.76
CA CYS A 66 0.98 0.32 -3.50
C CYS A 66 0.80 1.23 -2.28
N ALA A 67 1.48 2.39 -2.26
CA ALA A 67 1.38 3.37 -1.20
C ALA A 67 -0.02 4.02 -1.15
N HIS A 68 -0.56 4.36 -2.31
CA HIS A 68 -1.93 4.87 -2.44
C HIS A 68 -2.96 3.85 -1.96
N ALA A 69 -2.85 2.58 -2.34
CA ALA A 69 -3.78 1.53 -1.91
C ALA A 69 -3.73 1.32 -0.39
N LEU A 70 -2.54 1.36 0.22
CA LEU A 70 -2.40 1.30 1.68
C LEU A 70 -3.04 2.53 2.36
N ALA A 71 -2.81 3.72 1.82
CA ALA A 71 -3.40 4.96 2.35
C ALA A 71 -4.94 4.93 2.29
N VAL A 72 -5.51 4.47 1.17
CA VAL A 72 -6.96 4.29 1.02
C VAL A 72 -7.49 3.28 2.05
N LYS A 73 -6.81 2.13 2.22
CA LYS A 73 -7.20 1.13 3.22
C LYS A 73 -7.22 1.70 4.64
N LEU A 74 -6.23 2.53 5.01
CA LEU A 74 -6.18 3.18 6.33
C LEU A 74 -7.30 4.20 6.55
N VAL A 75 -7.84 4.82 5.49
CA VAL A 75 -8.98 5.73 5.59
C VAL A 75 -10.29 4.96 5.77
N VAL A 76 -10.45 3.85 5.05
CA VAL A 76 -11.67 3.02 5.08
C VAL A 76 -11.72 2.15 6.34
N GLU A 77 -10.58 1.59 6.74
CA GLU A 77 -10.40 0.74 7.91
C GLU A 77 -9.28 1.32 8.79
N PRO A 78 -9.56 2.43 9.50
CA PRO A 78 -8.58 3.04 10.38
C PRO A 78 -8.16 2.05 11.46
N MET A 79 -6.85 1.95 11.66
CA MET A 79 -6.30 1.12 12.74
C MET A 79 -6.74 1.73 14.06
N VAL A 80 -7.55 0.98 14.82
CA VAL A 80 -7.99 1.38 16.15
C VAL A 80 -6.75 1.47 17.05
N PRO A 81 -6.53 2.57 17.78
CA PRO A 81 -5.38 2.73 18.68
C PRO A 81 -5.34 1.70 19.81
#